data_AF-A0A1F9XX55-F1
#
_entry.id   AF-A0A1F9XX55-F1
#
_cell.length_a   1.000
_cell.length_b   1.000
_cell.length_c   1.000
_cell.angle_alpha   90.00
_cell.angle_beta   90.00
_cell.angle_gamma   90.00
#
_symmetry.space_group_name_H-M   'P 1'
#
loop_
_entity.id
_entity.type
_entity.pdbx_description
1 polymer ?
#
loop_
_entity_poly.entity_id
_entity_poly.type
_entity_poly.pdbx_seq_one_letter_code
_entity_poly.pdbx_strand_id
1 'polypeptide(L)'
;MSASCFRVIFDGGFRPVRRLAAPSINVYFSEHESADDFLLERSYFMKTQGVRCVVVSNDRGLRDKAAAEGVVSMPCEVFYRLCDAELRKKNK
;
A
#
# COMPACT_ATOMS: atom_id res chain seq x y z
N MET A 1 -7.93 18.06 -4.73
CA MET A 1 -8.19 16.81 -3.96
C MET A 1 -7.47 15.68 -4.67
N SER A 2 -6.43 15.08 -4.09
CA SER A 2 -5.81 13.90 -4.70
C SER A 2 -6.82 12.75 -4.66
N ALA A 3 -7.11 12.14 -5.80
CA ALA A 3 -7.93 10.94 -5.85
C ALA A 3 -7.29 9.84 -4.98
N SER A 4 -8.10 9.05 -4.28
CA SER A 4 -7.64 7.86 -3.57
C SER A 4 -6.95 6.92 -4.57
N CYS A 5 -5.67 6.61 -4.32
CA CYS A 5 -4.89 5.72 -5.17
C CYS A 5 -4.25 4.60 -4.35
N PHE A 6 -4.14 3.43 -4.95
CA PHE A 6 -3.39 2.32 -4.42
C PHE A 6 -1.94 2.41 -4.92
N ARG A 7 -1.00 2.13 -4.03
CA ARG A 7 0.41 2.01 -4.38
C ARG A 7 0.86 0.61 -4.00
N VAL A 8 1.40 -0.10 -4.98
CA VAL A 8 1.92 -1.45 -4.80
C VAL A 8 3.41 -1.38 -5.01
N ILE A 9 4.19 -1.88 -4.05
CA ILE A 9 5.65 -1.93 -4.14
C ILE A 9 6.03 -3.40 -4.19
N PHE A 10 6.82 -3.76 -5.20
CA PHE A 10 7.38 -5.10 -5.35
C PHE A 10 8.89 -5.04 -5.07
N ASP A 11 9.37 -6.00 -4.27
CA ASP A 11 10.80 -6.17 -4.08
C ASP A 11 11.50 -6.66 -5.35
N GLY A 12 12.66 -6.06 -5.62
CA GLY A 12 13.58 -6.43 -6.68
C GLY A 12 13.41 -5.63 -7.98
N GLY A 13 14.12 -6.08 -9.01
CA GLY A 13 14.18 -5.42 -10.31
C GLY A 13 12.84 -5.26 -11.02
N PHE A 14 12.77 -4.27 -11.91
CA PHE A 14 11.60 -4.03 -12.76
C PHE A 14 11.09 -5.31 -13.46
N ARG A 15 9.78 -5.54 -13.42
CA ARG A 15 9.10 -6.59 -14.19
C ARG A 15 7.88 -6.03 -14.90
N PRO A 16 7.65 -6.39 -16.18
CA PRO A 16 6.47 -5.92 -16.89
C PRO A 16 5.19 -6.48 -16.27
N VAL A 17 4.39 -5.62 -15.64
CA VAL A 17 3.05 -5.97 -15.13
C VAL A 17 2.09 -5.95 -16.31
N ARG A 18 1.55 -7.12 -16.70
CA ARG A 18 0.89 -7.35 -18.00
C ARG A 18 -0.36 -6.52 -18.33
N ARG A 19 -0.84 -5.63 -17.46
CA ARG A 19 -1.88 -4.60 -17.70
C ARG A 19 -2.13 -3.82 -16.41
N LEU A 20 -1.70 -2.56 -16.34
CA LEU A 20 -2.19 -1.63 -15.30
C LEU A 20 -3.53 -1.05 -15.79
N ALA A 21 -4.61 -1.82 -15.63
CA ALA A 21 -5.93 -1.47 -16.16
C ALA A 21 -6.63 -0.31 -15.39
N ALA A 22 -6.05 0.16 -14.29
CA ALA A 22 -6.67 1.15 -13.41
C ALA A 22 -5.72 2.35 -13.16
N PRO A 23 -6.10 3.59 -13.54
CA PRO A 23 -5.28 4.79 -13.33
C PRO A 23 -5.12 5.15 -11.85
N SER A 24 -5.84 4.48 -10.95
CA SER A 24 -5.72 4.63 -9.50
C SER A 24 -4.69 3.69 -8.87
N ILE A 25 -4.02 2.81 -9.64
CA ILE A 25 -3.00 1.89 -9.12
C ILE A 25 -1.62 2.28 -9.66
N ASN A 26 -0.71 2.66 -8.77
CA ASN A 26 0.69 2.92 -9.11
C ASN A 26 1.55 1.77 -8.61
N VAL A 27 2.41 1.23 -9.48
CA VAL A 27 3.32 0.14 -9.14
C VAL A 27 4.75 0.65 -9.11
N TYR A 28 5.47 0.31 -8.04
CA TYR A 28 6.87 0.63 -7.83
C TYR A 28 7.67 -0.67 -7.65
N PHE A 29 8.94 -0.64 -8.04
CA PHE A 29 9.89 -1.74 -7.87
C PHE A 29 11.06 -1.21 -7.04
N SER A 30 11.36 -1.87 -5.93
CA SER A 30 12.48 -1.50 -5.07
C SER A 30 13.71 -2.32 -5.46
N GLU A 31 14.53 -1.74 -6.37
CA GLU A 31 15.70 -2.43 -6.94
C GLU A 31 16.88 -2.50 -5.97
N HIS A 32 17.01 -1.52 -5.07
CA HIS A 32 18.17 -1.34 -4.19
C HIS A 32 17.81 -1.29 -2.70
N GLU A 33 16.54 -1.04 -2.37
CA GLU A 33 16.04 -0.91 -1.00
C GLU A 33 14.96 -1.95 -0.74
N SER A 34 14.70 -2.28 0.53
CA SER A 34 13.58 -3.15 0.87
C SER A 34 12.26 -2.42 0.64
N ALA A 35 11.23 -3.14 0.19
CA ALA A 35 9.89 -2.60 0.08
C ALA A 35 9.38 -2.07 1.43
N ASP A 36 9.83 -2.66 2.54
CA ASP A 36 9.53 -2.24 3.90
C ASP A 36 10.02 -0.82 4.20
N ASP A 37 11.29 -0.51 3.88
CA ASP A 37 11.87 0.81 4.12
C ASP A 37 11.15 1.87 3.28
N PHE A 38 10.87 1.56 2.01
CA PHE A 38 10.12 2.45 1.12
C PHE A 38 8.68 2.68 1.63
N LEU A 39 8.01 1.65 2.12
CA LEU A 39 6.68 1.75 2.71
C LEU A 39 6.68 2.64 3.95
N LEU A 40 7.66 2.48 4.84
CA LEU A 40 7.78 3.26 6.07
C LEU A 40 8.05 4.73 5.76
N GLU A 41 9.10 5.03 5.00
CA GLU A 41 9.45 6.41 4.65
C GLU A 41 8.28 7.11 3.96
N ARG A 42 7.66 6.44 2.98
CA ARG A 42 6.56 7.04 2.24
C ARG A 42 5.34 7.27 3.12
N SER A 43 5.00 6.32 3.97
CA SER A 43 3.84 6.43 4.84
C SER A 43 4.03 7.52 5.90
N TYR A 44 5.24 7.65 6.44
CA TYR A 44 5.64 8.76 7.29
C TYR A 44 5.50 10.11 6.56
N PHE A 45 6.05 10.22 5.34
CA PHE A 45 5.92 11.44 4.53
C PHE A 45 4.45 11.79 4.27
N MET A 46 3.60 10.82 3.93
CA MET A 46 2.17 11.09 3.72
C MET A 46 1.51 11.61 5.00
N LYS A 47 1.85 11.04 6.15
CA LYS A 47 1.35 11.49 7.45
C LYS A 47 1.79 12.91 7.78
N THR A 48 3.06 13.27 7.58
CA THR A 48 3.56 14.64 7.83
C THR A 48 2.92 15.68 6.91
N GLN A 49 2.52 15.29 5.71
CA GLN A 49 1.76 16.13 4.78
C GLN A 49 0.24 16.18 5.08
N GLY A 50 -0.22 15.57 6.19
CA GLY A 50 -1.64 15.50 6.55
C GLY A 50 -2.49 14.62 5.63
N VAL A 51 -1.86 13.76 4.82
CA VAL A 51 -2.53 12.84 3.91
C VAL A 51 -2.76 11.51 4.62
N ARG A 52 -4.02 11.08 4.67
CA ARG A 52 -4.37 9.76 5.21
C ARG A 52 -3.79 8.66 4.32
N CYS A 53 -3.02 7.77 4.91
CA CYS A 53 -2.51 6.56 4.25
C CYS A 53 -2.73 5.35 5.15
N VAL A 54 -2.75 4.17 4.54
CA VAL A 54 -2.83 2.89 5.24
C VAL A 54 -1.78 1.96 4.65
N VAL A 55 -0.92 1.39 5.50
CA VAL A 55 0.05 0.37 5.10
C VAL A 55 -0.61 -1.00 5.17
N VAL A 56 -0.59 -1.74 4.07
CA VAL A 56 -1.12 -3.11 4.02
C VAL A 56 0.05 -4.07 3.98
N SER A 57 0.25 -4.84 5.06
CA SER A 57 1.31 -5.86 5.11
C SER A 57 0.96 -6.98 6.10
N ASN A 58 1.43 -8.19 5.82
CA ASN A 58 1.38 -9.32 6.74
C ASN A 58 2.60 -9.37 7.67
N ASP A 59 3.66 -8.63 7.38
CA ASP A 59 4.82 -8.52 8.25
C ASP A 59 4.43 -7.73 9.53
N ARG A 60 4.60 -8.37 10.69
CA ARG A 60 4.29 -7.76 11.99
C ARG A 60 5.27 -6.64 12.33
N GLY A 61 6.57 -6.85 12.08
CA GLY A 61 7.60 -5.86 12.36
C GLY A 61 7.41 -4.57 11.55
N LEU A 62 7.04 -4.69 10.28
CA LEU A 62 6.70 -3.52 9.46
C LEU A 62 5.48 -2.77 10.02
N ARG A 63 4.44 -3.49 10.42
CA ARG A 63 3.23 -2.88 11.01
C ARG A 63 3.50 -2.21 12.34
N ASP A 64 4.35 -2.80 13.18
CA ASP A 64 4.73 -2.25 14.48
C ASP A 64 5.57 -0.97 14.31
N LYS A 65 6.51 -0.96 13.35
CA LYS A 65 7.25 0.25 12.96
C LYS A 65 6.32 1.34 12.43
N ALA A 66 5.37 1.01 11.56
CA ALA A 66 4.38 1.96 11.06
C ALA A 66 3.51 2.53 12.20
N ALA A 67 3.12 1.69 13.16
CA ALA A 67 2.34 2.12 14.32
C ALA A 67 3.15 3.04 15.26
N ALA A 68 4.45 2.79 15.44
CA ALA A 68 5.35 3.68 16.18
C ALA A 68 5.41 5.08 15.55
N GLU A 69 5.38 5.14 14.22
CA GLU A 69 5.27 6.39 13.45
C GLU A 69 3.84 6.95 13.39
N GLY A 70 2.88 6.34 14.09
CA GLY A 70 1.44 6.66 14.12
C GLY A 70 0.77 6.61 12.75
N VAL A 71 1.29 5.78 11.85
CA VAL A 71 0.68 5.43 10.57
C VAL A 71 -0.25 4.24 10.80
N VAL A 72 -1.45 4.29 10.20
CA VAL A 72 -2.40 3.18 10.28
C VAL A 72 -1.91 2.04 9.39
N SER A 73 -1.92 0.82 9.93
CA SER A 73 -1.58 -0.39 9.17
C SER A 73 -2.68 -1.45 9.30
N MET A 74 -2.74 -2.37 8.32
CA MET A 74 -3.67 -3.50 8.36
C MET A 74 -3.07 -4.79 7.75
N PRO A 75 -3.50 -5.97 8.19
CA PRO A 75 -3.14 -7.23 7.56
C PRO A 75 -3.67 -7.35 6.12
N CYS A 76 -2.91 -8.04 5.25
CA CYS A 76 -3.33 -8.29 3.86
C CYS A 76 -4.66 -9.05 3.79
N GLU A 77 -4.90 -9.97 4.73
CA GLU A 77 -6.17 -10.71 4.80
C GLU A 77 -7.38 -9.80 5.05
N VAL A 78 -7.24 -8.84 5.97
CA VAL A 78 -8.30 -7.87 6.28
C VAL A 78 -8.58 -7.01 5.07
N PHE A 79 -7.51 -6.51 4.41
CA PHE A 79 -7.63 -5.75 3.18
C PHE A 79 -8.31 -6.55 2.06
N TYR A 80 -7.92 -7.81 1.87
CA TYR A 80 -8.51 -8.71 0.87
C TYR A 80 -10.02 -8.89 1.09
N ARG A 81 -10.44 -9.15 2.34
CA ARG A 81 -11.87 -9.29 2.68
C ARG A 81 -12.66 -7.99 2.45
N LEU A 82 -12.06 -6.83 2.74
CA LEU A 82 -12.67 -5.53 2.44
C LEU A 82 -12.86 -5.34 0.94
N CYS A 83 -11.85 -5.65 0.13
CA CYS A 83 -11.94 -5.57 -1.33
C CYS A 83 -13.02 -6.53 -1.88
N ASP A 84 -13.07 -7.78 -1.43
CA ASP A 84 -14.08 -8.75 -1.88
C ASP A 84 -15.51 -8.27 -1.54
N ALA A 85 -15.71 -7.76 -0.32
CA ALA A 85 -17.00 -7.20 0.08
C ALA A 85 -17.42 -5.99 -0.79
N GLU A 86 -16.51 -5.08 -1.09
CA GLU A 86 -16.77 -3.91 -1.95
C GLU A 86 -17.04 -4.30 -3.42
N LEU A 87 -16.29 -5.27 -3.96
CA LEU A 87 -16.51 -5.78 -5.31
C LEU A 87 -17.87 -6.45 -5.45
N ARG A 88 -18.34 -7.19 -4.43
CA ARG A 88 -19.68 -7.80 -4.41
C ARG A 88 -20.80 -6.75 -4.39
N LYS A 89 -20.60 -5.60 -3.72
CA LYS A 89 -21.58 -4.51 -3.71
C LYS A 89 -21.73 -3.85 -5.08
N LYS A 90 -20.63 -3.74 -5.84
CA LYS A 90 -20.62 -3.13 -7.18
C LYS A 90 -21.33 -3.98 -8.25
N ASN A 91 -21.50 -5.27 -7.99
CA ASN A 91 -22.11 -6.24 -8.91
C ASN A 91 -23.59 -6.55 -8.57
N LYS A 92 -24.20 -5.79 -7.66
CA LYS A 92 -25.64 -5.79 -7.38
C LYS A 92 -26.25 -4.47 -7.83
#